data_AF-A0A6V7VF02-F1
#
_entry.id   AF-A0A6V7VF02-F1
#
_cell.length_a   1.000
_cell.length_b   1.000
_cell.length_c   1.000
_cell.angle_alpha   90.00
_cell.angle_beta   90.00
_cell.angle_gamma   90.00
#
_symmetry.space_group_name_H-M   'P 1'
#
loop_
_entity.id
_entity.type
_entity.pdbx_description
1 polymer ?
#
loop_
_entity_poly.entity_id
_entity_poly.type
_entity_poly.pdbx_seq_one_letter_code
_entity_poly.pdbx_strand_id
1 'polypeptide(L)' 'MAASLACRPLVFFTFGKKLFAQELEETVKLLREEGFTIGKLYRLIIKYCKFGIARPKSLFGWIKENYKDFV' A
#
# COMPACT_ATOMS: atom_id res chain seq x y z
N MET A 1 -6.48 -3.31 -4.33
CA MET A 1 -6.89 -4.65 -3.86
C MET A 1 -8.10 -5.18 -4.60
N ALA A 2 -9.27 -4.53 -4.52
CA ALA A 2 -10.50 -4.99 -5.18
C ALA A 2 -10.33 -5.26 -6.70
N ALA A 3 -9.71 -4.34 -7.44
CA ALA A 3 -9.48 -4.55 -8.87
C ALA A 3 -8.57 -5.74 -9.19
N SER A 4 -7.60 -6.06 -8.31
CA SER A 4 -6.75 -7.24 -8.47
C SER A 4 -7.53 -8.54 -8.29
N LEU A 5 -8.51 -8.57 -7.36
CA LEU A 5 -9.42 -9.71 -7.21
C LEU A 5 -10.36 -9.86 -8.42
N ALA A 6 -10.76 -8.74 -9.02
CA ALA A 6 -11.56 -8.71 -10.23
C ALA A 6 -10.75 -8.92 -11.53
N CYS A 7 -9.43 -9.14 -11.44
CA CYS A 7 -8.52 -9.23 -12.58
C CYS A 7 -8.60 -8.02 -13.54
N ARG A 8 -8.78 -6.81 -13.01
CA ARG A 8 -8.89 -5.57 -13.78
C ARG A 8 -7.69 -4.65 -13.58
N PRO A 9 -7.18 -4.02 -14.66
CA PRO A 9 -6.20 -2.96 -14.53
C PRO A 9 -6.82 -1.72 -13.85
N LEU A 10 -5.96 -0.87 -13.28
CA LEU A 10 -6.36 0.36 -12.61
C LEU A 10 -5.62 1.56 -13.20
N VAL A 11 -6.33 2.68 -13.29
CA VAL A 11 -5.79 4.01 -13.55
C VAL A 11 -6.26 4.92 -12.43
N PHE A 12 -5.35 5.69 -11.85
CA PHE A 12 -5.64 6.62 -10.76
C PHE A 12 -5.54 8.06 -11.25
N PHE A 13 -6.56 8.87 -10.95
CA PHE A 13 -6.54 10.32 -11.16
C PHE A 13 -6.44 11.00 -9.79
N THR A 14 -5.34 11.73 -9.55
CA THR A 14 -5.04 12.33 -8.24
C THR A 14 -5.38 13.82 -8.13
N PHE A 15 -6.01 14.39 -9.17
CA PHE A 15 -6.54 15.76 -9.20
C PHE A 15 -5.54 16.82 -8.69
N GLY A 16 -4.35 16.86 -9.29
CA GLY A 16 -3.31 17.86 -8.97
C GLY A 16 -2.46 17.55 -7.75
N LYS A 17 -2.75 16.48 -6.99
CA LYS A 17 -1.95 16.05 -5.83
C LYS A 17 -0.69 15.28 -6.25
N LYS A 18 0.33 16.00 -6.72
CA LYS A 18 1.58 15.41 -7.25
C LYS A 18 2.33 14.53 -6.25
N LEU A 19 2.54 15.00 -5.02
CA LEU A 19 3.25 14.23 -3.98
C LEU A 19 2.52 12.93 -3.64
N PHE A 20 1.19 12.97 -3.55
CA PHE A 20 0.38 11.78 -3.32
C PHE A 20 0.47 10.79 -4.50
N ALA A 21 0.50 11.29 -5.74
CA ALA A 21 0.66 10.44 -6.92
C ALA A 21 2.01 9.70 -6.91
N GLN A 22 3.10 10.42 -6.57
CA GLN A 22 4.43 9.84 -6.44
C GLN A 22 4.49 8.79 -5.33
N GLU A 23 3.97 9.11 -4.14
CA GLU A 23 3.98 8.18 -3.00
C GLU A 23 3.16 6.90 -3.29
N LEU A 24 2.02 7.05 -3.98
CA LEU A 24 1.19 5.94 -4.44
C LEU A 24 1.94 5.07 -5.46
N GLU A 25 2.57 5.68 -6.47
CA GLU A 25 3.33 4.98 -7.50
C GLU A 25 4.49 4.20 -6.90
N GLU A 26 5.30 4.83 -6.05
CA GLU A 26 6.43 4.19 -5.36
C GLU A 26 5.97 3.01 -4.51
N THR A 27 4.88 3.16 -3.76
CA THR A 27 4.37 2.08 -2.91
C THR A 27 3.86 0.92 -3.74
N VAL A 28 3.12 1.19 -4.82
CA VAL A 28 2.61 0.13 -5.72
C VAL A 28 3.76 -0.59 -6.42
N LYS A 29 4.80 0.15 -6.85
CA LYS A 29 6.00 -0.42 -7.45
C LYS A 29 6.73 -1.34 -6.48
N LEU A 30 7.01 -0.87 -5.27
CA LEU A 30 7.63 -1.67 -4.20
C LEU A 30 6.86 -2.98 -3.96
N LEU A 31 5.55 -2.89 -3.74
CA LEU A 31 4.72 -4.08 -3.49
C LEU A 31 4.73 -5.05 -4.68
N ARG A 32 4.84 -4.57 -5.92
CA ARG A 32 4.92 -5.42 -7.11
C ARG A 32 6.28 -6.11 -7.22
N GLU A 33 7.36 -5.37 -7.03
CA GLU A 33 8.74 -5.89 -7.10
C GLU A 33 8.99 -6.97 -6.04
N GLU A 34 8.42 -6.80 -4.84
CA GLU A 34 8.52 -7.77 -3.74
C GLU A 34 7.51 -8.93 -3.86
N GLY A 35 6.77 -9.05 -4.98
CA GLY A 35 5.79 -10.13 -5.19
C GLY A 35 4.67 -10.14 -4.14
N PHE A 36 4.30 -8.98 -3.59
CA PHE A 36 3.37 -8.88 -2.48
C PHE A 36 1.95 -9.28 -2.90
N THR A 37 1.38 -10.26 -2.21
CA THR A 37 0.02 -10.73 -2.49
C THR A 37 -1.04 -9.85 -1.83
N ILE A 38 -2.28 -9.92 -2.32
CA ILE A 38 -3.43 -9.23 -1.72
C ILE A 38 -3.63 -9.66 -0.26
N GLY A 39 -3.43 -10.94 0.07
CA GLY A 39 -3.53 -11.44 1.44
C GLY A 39 -2.46 -10.87 2.37
N LYS A 40 -1.20 -10.75 1.90
CA LYS A 40 -0.12 -10.11 2.65
C LYS A 40 -0.43 -8.62 2.90
N LEU A 41 -0.86 -7.89 1.87
CA LEU A 41 -1.25 -6.48 1.99
C LEU A 41 -2.44 -6.27 2.94
N TYR A 42 -3.46 -7.12 2.87
CA TYR A 42 -4.61 -7.06 3.78
C TYR A 42 -4.18 -7.21 5.25
N ARG A 43 -3.36 -8.22 5.56
CA ARG A 43 -2.85 -8.43 6.92
C ARG A 43 -2.01 -7.26 7.41
N LEU A 44 -1.18 -6.67 6.55
CA LEU A 44 -0.38 -5.49 6.88
C LEU A 44 -1.24 -4.27 7.21
N ILE A 45 -2.32 -4.04 6.45
CA ILE A 45 -3.29 -2.97 6.72
C ILE A 45 -4.03 -3.21 8.04
N ILE A 46 -4.44 -4.46 8.33
CA ILE A 46 -5.05 -4.80 9.63
C ILE A 46 -4.08 -4.54 10.79
N LYS A 47 -2.78 -4.85 10.62
CA LYS A 47 -1.73 -4.53 11.61
C LYS A 47 -1.62 -3.02 11.81
N TYR A 48 -1.67 -2.22 10.74
CA TYR A 48 -1.72 -0.75 10.83
C TYR A 48 -2.96 -0.26 11.59
N CYS A 49 -4.14 -0.79 11.30
CA CYS A 49 -5.37 -0.41 12.00
C CYS A 49 -5.31 -0.72 13.51
N LYS A 50 -4.66 -1.81 13.90
CA LYS A 50 -4.54 -2.21 15.32
C LYS A 50 -3.47 -1.45 16.09
N PHE A 51 -2.32 -1.18 15.46
CA PHE A 51 -1.12 -0.69 16.16
C PHE A 51 -0.52 0.59 15.57
N GLY A 52 -0.78 0.87 14.30
CA GLY A 52 -0.18 1.97 13.54
C GLY A 52 -0.92 3.30 13.66
N ILE A 53 -2.23 3.29 13.94
CA ILE A 53 -3.05 4.53 14.06
C ILE A 53 -2.59 5.40 15.23
N ALA A 54 -2.09 4.81 16.31
CA ALA A 54 -1.56 5.55 17.46
C ALA A 54 -0.24 6.29 17.15
N ARG A 55 0.35 6.08 15.98
CA ARG A 55 1.58 6.74 15.53
C ARG A 55 1.23 7.78 14.45
N PRO A 56 1.93 8.93 14.40
CA PRO A 56 1.65 10.01 13.45
C PRO A 56 2.11 9.70 12.00
N LYS A 57 2.16 8.43 11.59
CA LYS A 57 2.62 8.02 10.25
C LYS A 57 1.45 7.68 9.33
N SER A 58 1.59 8.08 8.07
CA SER A 58 0.68 7.69 7.00
C SER A 58 0.73 6.17 6.79
N LEU A 59 -0.34 5.61 6.20
CA LEU A 59 -0.38 4.20 5.82
C LEU A 59 0.77 3.84 4.85
N PHE A 60 1.12 4.73 3.93
CA PHE A 60 2.23 4.51 3.00
C PHE A 60 3.58 4.40 3.73
N GLY A 61 3.84 5.30 4.69
CA GLY A 61 5.03 5.22 5.54
C GLY A 61 5.07 3.92 6.35
N TRP A 62 3.93 3.50 6.89
CA TRP A 62 3.83 2.21 7.59
C TRP A 62 4.16 1.03 6.68
N ILE A 63 3.63 1.02 5.45
CA ILE A 63 3.88 -0.05 4.48
C ILE A 63 5.37 -0.13 4.16
N LYS A 64 6.03 1.00 3.84
CA LYS A 64 7.46 1.05 3.51
C LYS A 64 8.35 0.50 4.64
N GLU A 65 7.95 0.64 5.90
CA GLU A 65 8.72 0.15 7.06
C GLU A 65 8.45 -1.32 7.40
N ASN A 66 7.23 -1.80 7.16
CA ASN A 66 6.77 -3.08 7.71
C ASN A 66 6.46 -4.13 6.63
N TYR A 67 6.63 -3.83 5.34
CA TYR A 67 6.35 -4.82 4.29
C TYR A 67 7.24 -6.07 4.42
N LYS A 68 8.49 -5.91 4.87
CA LYS A 68 9.46 -7.01 5.02
C LYS A 68 9.03 -8.06 6.04
N ASP A 69 8.19 -7.71 7.02
CA ASP A 69 7.61 -8.68 7.97
C ASP A 69 6.77 -9.78 7.27
N PHE A 70 6.43 -9.57 6.00
CA PHE A 70 5.56 -10.42 5.21
C PHE A 70 6.19 -10.90 3.90
N VAL A 71 7.45 -10.59 3.60
CA VAL A 71 8.17 -11.14 2.43
C VAL A 71 8.56 -12.57 2.74
#